data_AF-A0ABC8RTF0-F1
#
_entry.id   AF-A0ABC8RTF0-F1
#
_cell.length_a   1.000
_cell.length_b   1.000
_cell.length_c   1.000
_cell.angle_alpha   90.00
_cell.angle_beta   90.00
_cell.angle_gamma   90.00
#
_symmetry.space_group_name_H-M   'P 1'
#
loop_
_entity.id
_entity.type
_entity.pdbx_description
1 polymer ?
#
loop_
_entity_poly.entity_id
_entity_poly.type
_entity_poly.pdbx_seq_one_letter_code
_entity_poly.pdbx_strand_id
1 'polypeptide(L)' 'LLVAFAKRAIQDPDLRMAHNVHRMSSLLGGALFIADDVFPGTPVLHAGWHVAAAVGVSTCNKVLE' A
#
# COMPACT_ATOMS: atom_id res chain seq x y z
N LEU A 1 -14.79 8.73 3.40
CA LEU A 1 -14.34 7.32 3.25
C LEU A 1 -13.11 7.01 4.11
N LEU A 2 -11.97 7.70 3.94
CA LEU A 2 -10.75 7.50 4.76
C LEU A 2 -10.93 7.67 6.28
N VAL A 3 -11.71 8.66 6.74
CA VAL A 3 -11.93 8.89 8.19
C VAL A 3 -12.82 7.82 8.82
N ALA A 4 -13.83 7.34 8.08
CA ALA A 4 -14.69 6.23 8.52
C ALA A 4 -13.92 4.89 8.54
N PHE A 5 -13.04 4.69 7.57
CA PHE A 5 -12.08 3.60 7.51
C PHE A 5 -11.12 3.61 8.70
N ALA A 6 -10.51 4.76 9.02
CA ALA A 6 -9.63 4.90 10.18
C ALA A 6 -10.35 4.59 11.50
N LYS A 7 -11.61 5.03 11.67
CA LYS A 7 -12.40 4.72 12.86
C LYS A 7 -12.74 3.23 13.00
N ARG A 8 -13.14 2.54 11.92
CA ARG A 8 -13.40 1.08 11.97
C ARG A 8 -12.12 0.26 12.11
N ALA A 9 -11.02 0.68 11.48
CA ALA A 9 -9.72 0.02 11.60
C ALA A 9 -9.11 0.07 13.00
N ILE A 10 -9.59 0.96 13.88
CA ILE A 10 -9.18 0.99 15.28
C ILE A 10 -9.90 -0.10 16.10
N GLN A 11 -11.10 -0.50 15.69
CA GLN A 11 -11.97 -1.42 16.45
C GLN A 11 -11.88 -2.88 15.98
N ASP A 12 -11.50 -3.09 14.72
CA ASP A 12 -11.41 -4.41 14.11
C ASP A 12 -9.94 -4.77 13.78
N PRO A 13 -9.36 -5.83 14.37
CA PRO A 13 -7.97 -6.21 14.15
C PRO A 13 -7.65 -6.59 12.70
N ASP A 14 -8.60 -7.14 11.94
CA ASP A 14 -8.40 -7.46 10.52
C ASP A 14 -8.40 -6.18 9.68
N LEU A 15 -9.26 -5.23 10.04
CA LEU A 15 -9.32 -3.93 9.39
C LEU A 15 -8.12 -3.04 9.75
N ARG A 16 -7.55 -3.22 10.95
CA ARG A 16 -6.29 -2.63 11.40
C ARG A 16 -5.10 -3.19 10.62
N MET A 17 -5.10 -4.50 10.39
CA MET A 17 -4.08 -5.16 9.58
C MET A 17 -4.16 -4.71 8.11
N ALA A 18 -5.36 -4.64 7.53
CA ALA A 18 -5.57 -4.09 6.19
C ALA A 18 -5.11 -2.63 6.07
N HIS A 19 -5.43 -1.79 7.06
CA HIS A 19 -4.94 -0.40 7.13
C HIS A 19 -3.41 -0.33 7.21
N ASN A 20 -2.78 -1.17 8.04
CA ASN A 20 -1.32 -1.21 8.15
C ASN A 20 -0.65 -1.67 6.85
N VAL A 21 -1.18 -2.69 6.18
CA VAL A 21 -0.68 -3.15 4.89
C VAL A 21 -0.85 -2.07 3.82
N HIS A 22 -2.02 -1.42 3.74
CA HIS A 22 -2.25 -0.29 2.83
C HIS A 22 -1.27 0.87 3.05
N ARG A 23 -1.02 1.24 4.32
CA ARG A 23 -0.07 2.31 4.68
C ARG A 23 1.37 1.93 4.35
N MET A 24 1.80 0.72 4.74
CA MET A 24 3.16 0.26 4.53
C MET A 24 3.47 0.04 3.04
N SER A 25 2.53 -0.50 2.28
CA SER A 25 2.67 -0.67 0.84
C SER A 25 2.72 0.66 0.10
N SER A 26 1.93 1.66 0.53
CA SER A 26 2.01 3.03 0.00
C SER A 26 3.38 3.67 0.27
N LEU A 27 3.92 3.52 1.48
CA LEU A 27 5.25 4.02 1.84
C LEU A 27 6.35 3.32 1.04
N LEU A 28 6.30 1.99 0.95
CA LEU A 28 7.28 1.19 0.23
C LEU A 28 7.24 1.47 -1.28
N GLY A 29 6.04 1.53 -1.86
CA GLY A 29 5.84 1.88 -3.26
C GLY A 29 6.35 3.27 -3.60
N GLY A 30 6.07 4.27 -2.76
CA GLY A 30 6.58 5.62 -2.94
C GLY A 30 8.12 5.70 -2.85
N ALA A 31 8.73 4.96 -1.91
CA ALA A 31 10.18 4.89 -1.81
C ALA A 31 10.83 4.23 -3.05
N LEU A 32 10.23 3.14 -3.55
CA LEU A 32 10.70 2.44 -4.74
C LEU A 32 10.54 3.28 -6.01
N PHE A 33 9.45 4.06 -6.12
CA PHE A 33 9.24 5.01 -7.21
C PHE A 33 10.33 6.09 -7.26
N ILE A 34 10.62 6.73 -6.11
CA ILE A 34 11.69 7.74 -6.02
C ILE A 34 13.06 7.11 -6.32
N ALA A 35 13.30 5.88 -5.89
CA ALA A 35 14.56 5.18 -6.17
C ALA A 35 14.71 4.78 -7.64
N ASP A 36 13.63 4.40 -8.33
CA ASP A 36 13.62 4.14 -9.78
C ASP A 36 14.03 5.39 -10.58
N ASP A 37 13.52 6.56 -10.19
CA ASP A 37 13.86 7.87 -10.80
C ASP A 37 15.34 8.26 -10.59
N VAL A 38 15.94 7.90 -9.44
CA VAL A 38 17.35 8.21 -9.13
C VAL A 38 18.32 7.22 -9.79
N PHE A 39 17.88 5.98 -10.02
CA PHE A 39 18.69 4.91 -10.63
C PHE A 39 18.08 4.45 -11.96
N PRO A 40 18.18 5.27 -13.03
CA PRO A 40 17.61 4.97 -14.34
C PRO A 40 18.31 3.74 -14.93
N GLY A 41 17.64 2.59 -14.87
CA GLY A 41 18.19 1.29 -15.30
C GLY A 41 17.94 0.14 -14.33
N THR A 42 17.12 0.33 -13.30
CA THR A 42 16.82 -0.69 -12.29
C THR A 42 15.39 -1.25 -12.44
N PRO A 43 15.12 -2.15 -13.40
CA PRO A 43 13.78 -2.68 -13.67
C PRO A 43 13.15 -3.42 -12.46
N VAL A 44 13.98 -3.83 -11.50
CA VAL A 44 13.53 -4.43 -10.23
C VAL A 44 12.86 -3.41 -9.30
N LEU A 45 13.32 -2.15 -9.28
CA LEU A 45 12.71 -1.09 -8.47
C LEU A 45 11.35 -0.69 -9.05
N HIS A 46 11.28 -0.53 -10.37
CA HIS A 46 10.04 -0.32 -11.11
C HIS A 46 8.99 -1.42 -10.85
N ALA A 47 9.39 -2.69 -10.99
CA ALA A 47 8.51 -3.83 -10.70
C ALA A 47 8.08 -3.86 -9.22
N GLY A 48 9.00 -3.55 -8.31
CA GLY A 48 8.73 -3.50 -6.87
C GLY A 48 7.70 -2.43 -6.49
N TRP A 49 7.79 -1.23 -7.06
CA TRP A 49 6.81 -0.17 -6.83
C TRP A 49 5.40 -0.61 -7.30
N HIS A 50 5.29 -1.20 -8.50
CA HIS A 50 4.02 -1.70 -9.01
C HIS A 50 3.41 -2.82 -8.16
N VAL A 51 4.23 -3.74 -7.65
CA VAL A 51 3.78 -4.80 -6.74
C VAL A 51 3.30 -4.21 -5.41
N ALA A 52 4.04 -3.26 -4.84
CA ALA A 52 3.62 -2.58 -3.62
C ALA A 52 2.27 -1.84 -3.83
N ALA A 53 2.10 -1.14 -4.95
CA ALA A 53 0.83 -0.50 -5.29
C ALA A 53 -0.34 -1.51 -5.41
N ALA A 54 -0.12 -2.66 -6.08
CA ALA A 54 -1.13 -3.70 -6.20
C ALA A 54 -1.52 -4.32 -4.85
N VAL A 55 -0.57 -4.54 -3.96
CA VAL A 55 -0.83 -4.99 -2.57
C VAL A 55 -1.62 -3.94 -1.79
N GLY A 56 -1.27 -2.65 -1.94
CA GLY A 56 -2.00 -1.54 -1.32
C GLY A 56 -3.43 -1.35 -1.82
N VAL A 57 -3.70 -1.66 -3.09
CA VAL A 57 -5.06 -1.58 -3.68
C VAL A 57 -5.88 -2.85 -3.39
N SER A 58 -5.27 -4.04 -3.41
CA SER A 58 -5.97 -5.30 -3.12
C SER A 58 -6.47 -5.40 -1.67
N THR A 59 -5.83 -4.71 -0.74
CA THR A 59 -6.34 -4.55 0.64
C THR A 59 -7.64 -3.74 0.71
N CYS A 60 -7.97 -2.92 -0.28
CA CYS A 60 -9.27 -2.26 -0.37
C CYS A 60 -10.38 -3.22 -0.83
N ASN A 61 -10.07 -4.27 -1.61
CA ASN A 61 -11.07 -5.22 -2.11
C ASN A 61 -11.58 -6.17 -1.01
N LYS A 62 -10.73 -6.56 -0.04
CA LYS A 62 -11.16 -7.35 1.14
C LYS A 62 -12.10 -6.61 2.10
N VAL A 63 -12.39 -5.34 1.86
CA VAL A 63 -13.20 -4.46 2.72
C VAL A 63 -14.53 -4.07 2.07
N LEU A 64 -14.73 -4.42 0.79
CA LEU A 64 -15.96 -4.18 0.01
C LEU A 64 -16.87 -5.42 -0.07
N GLU A 65 -16.47 -6.54 0.53
CA GLU A 65 -17.30 -7.72 0.82
C GLU A 65 -17.71 -7.69 2.31
#